data_AF-A0A9D1FCT9-F1
#
_entry.id   AF-A0A9D1FCT9-F1
#
_cell.length_a   1.000
_cell.length_b   1.000
_cell.length_c   1.000
_cell.angle_alpha   90.00
_cell.angle_beta   90.00
_cell.angle_gamma   90.00
#
_symmetry.space_group_name_H-M   'P 1'
#
loop_
_entity.id
_entity.type
_entity.pdbx_description
1 polymer ?
#
loop_
_entity_poly.entity_id
_entity_poly.type
_entity_poly.pdbx_seq_one_letter_code
_entity_poly.pdbx_strand_id
1 'polypeptide(L)'
;MTNEDIAAMLICLVIAFPLIIISVVLMTGRGSDFVAGLNTMSRAEREKYDEKAVCKCVGRFTLPVGLMMPFLTLSFAFTLVFLAYTLIGAVVVIIRLNKSEKFRR
;
A
#
# COMPACT_ATOMS: atom_id res chain seq x y z
N MET A 1 -28.87 -3.73 -1.85
CA MET A 1 -27.71 -4.47 -1.31
C MET A 1 -28.20 -5.86 -0.96
N THR A 2 -27.75 -6.84 -1.71
CA THR A 2 -28.10 -8.26 -1.51
C THR A 2 -27.30 -8.84 -0.34
N ASN A 3 -27.66 -10.04 0.14
CA ASN A 3 -26.85 -10.76 1.13
C ASN A 3 -25.44 -11.07 0.59
N GLU A 4 -25.31 -11.26 -0.73
CA GLU A 4 -24.03 -11.49 -1.40
C GLU A 4 -23.16 -10.23 -1.36
N ASP A 5 -23.74 -9.05 -1.62
CA ASP A 5 -23.03 -7.77 -1.52
C ASP A 5 -22.54 -7.52 -0.10
N ILE A 6 -23.36 -7.84 0.91
CA ILE A 6 -22.99 -7.73 2.33
C ILE A 6 -21.83 -8.67 2.67
N ALA A 7 -21.90 -9.93 2.22
CA ALA A 7 -20.83 -10.89 2.44
C ALA A 7 -19.52 -10.43 1.79
N ALA A 8 -19.58 -9.94 0.55
CA ALA A 8 -18.43 -9.39 -0.14
C ALA A 8 -17.82 -8.17 0.59
N MET A 9 -18.66 -7.25 1.11
CA MET A 9 -18.18 -6.13 1.93
C MET A 9 -17.47 -6.60 3.20
N LEU A 10 -18.00 -7.60 3.90
CA LEU A 10 -17.39 -8.16 5.11
C LEU A 10 -16.03 -8.78 4.81
N ILE A 11 -15.91 -9.52 3.70
CA ILE A 11 -14.63 -10.08 3.24
C ILE A 11 -13.63 -8.95 2.94
N CYS A 12 -14.06 -7.92 2.21
CA CYS A 12 -13.22 -6.75 1.93
C CYS A 12 -12.76 -6.06 3.22
N LEU A 13 -13.61 -5.95 4.24
CA LEU A 13 -13.24 -5.36 5.53
C LEU A 13 -12.20 -6.20 6.29
N VAL A 14 -12.35 -7.53 6.30
CA VAL A 14 -11.38 -8.45 6.93
C VAL A 14 -9.99 -8.32 6.29
N ILE A 15 -9.92 -8.07 4.98
CA ILE A 15 -8.65 -7.86 4.27
C ILE A 15 -8.14 -6.41 4.46
N ALA A 16 -9.03 -5.43 4.43
CA ALA A 16 -8.69 -4.01 4.55
C ALA A 16 -8.09 -3.68 5.93
N PHE A 17 -8.63 -4.27 6.99
CA PHE A 17 -8.21 -3.97 8.36
C PHE A 17 -6.71 -4.21 8.64
N PRO A 18 -6.12 -5.40 8.36
CA PRO A 18 -4.69 -5.59 8.51
C PRO A 18 -3.88 -4.70 7.55
N LEU A 19 -4.39 -4.41 6.35
CA LEU A 19 -3.72 -3.53 5.40
C LEU A 19 -3.60 -2.10 5.95
N ILE A 20 -4.64 -1.59 6.60
CA ILE A 20 -4.65 -0.29 7.27
C ILE A 20 -3.65 -0.29 8.44
N ILE A 21 -3.64 -1.35 9.26
CA ILE A 21 -2.69 -1.48 10.38
C ILE A 21 -1.24 -1.45 9.86
N ILE A 22 -0.93 -2.27 8.86
CA ILE A 22 0.40 -2.32 8.23
C ILE A 22 0.78 -0.95 7.69
N SER A 23 -0.14 -0.28 6.99
CA SER A 23 0.09 1.06 6.47
C SER A 23 0.43 2.08 7.57
N VAL A 24 -0.32 2.09 8.68
CA VAL A 24 -0.04 2.97 9.83
C VAL A 24 1.34 2.65 10.43
N VAL A 25 1.69 1.38 10.59
CA VAL A 25 3.03 0.97 11.06
C VAL A 25 4.12 1.47 10.11
N LEU A 26 3.96 1.28 8.80
CA LEU A 26 4.89 1.75 7.76
C LEU A 26 5.06 3.28 7.80
N MET A 27 3.99 4.04 8.05
CA MET A 27 4.03 5.50 8.19
C MET A 27 4.85 5.99 9.40
N THR A 28 5.09 5.14 10.40
CA THR A 28 6.04 5.44 11.49
C THR A 28 7.51 5.25 11.09
N GLY A 29 7.77 4.72 9.88
CA GLY A 29 9.11 4.32 9.42
C GLY A 29 9.56 2.97 9.97
N ARG A 30 8.63 2.14 10.45
CA ARG A 30 8.88 0.77 10.93
C ARG A 30 8.25 -0.25 9.97
N GLY A 31 8.57 -1.53 10.16
CA GLY A 31 7.94 -2.61 9.39
C GLY A 31 8.46 -2.73 7.96
N SER A 32 9.74 -2.43 7.73
CA SER A 32 10.38 -2.57 6.41
C SER A 32 10.30 -3.97 5.84
N ASP A 33 10.15 -4.99 6.67
CA ASP A 33 9.99 -6.38 6.22
C ASP A 33 8.62 -6.62 5.55
N PHE A 34 7.61 -5.77 5.78
CA PHE A 34 6.35 -5.78 5.02
C PHE A 34 6.49 -5.17 3.62
N VAL A 35 7.60 -4.47 3.33
CA VAL A 35 7.88 -3.92 2.00
C VAL A 35 8.62 -4.98 1.20
N ALA A 36 7.91 -5.67 0.31
CA ALA A 36 8.48 -6.76 -0.48
C ALA A 36 9.80 -6.40 -1.17
N GLY A 37 9.90 -5.20 -1.75
CA GLY A 37 11.14 -4.72 -2.40
C GLY A 37 12.34 -4.58 -1.45
N LEU A 38 12.12 -4.32 -0.15
CA LEU A 38 13.20 -4.35 0.86
C LEU A 38 13.44 -5.77 1.37
N ASN A 39 12.39 -6.57 1.55
CA ASN A 39 12.47 -7.93 2.07
C ASN A 39 13.16 -8.92 1.12
N THR A 40 13.02 -8.73 -0.20
CA THR A 40 13.68 -9.59 -1.21
C THR A 40 15.08 -9.11 -1.59
N MET A 41 15.49 -7.93 -1.12
CA MET A 41 16.77 -7.32 -1.45
C MET A 41 17.91 -7.92 -0.61
N SER A 42 19.10 -8.07 -1.20
CA SER A 42 20.27 -8.52 -0.43
C SER A 42 20.63 -7.50 0.66
N ARG A 43 21.24 -7.93 1.77
CA ARG A 43 21.61 -7.03 2.87
C ARG A 43 22.48 -5.86 2.40
N ALA A 44 23.48 -6.13 1.58
CA ALA A 44 24.40 -5.11 1.06
C ALA A 44 23.72 -4.08 0.14
N GLU A 45 22.64 -4.47 -0.54
CA GLU A 45 21.86 -3.54 -1.36
C GLU A 45 20.83 -2.78 -0.52
N ARG A 46 20.17 -3.46 0.43
CA ARG A 46 19.20 -2.88 1.37
C ARG A 46 19.81 -1.75 2.20
N GLU A 47 21.07 -1.87 2.61
CA GLU A 47 21.81 -0.83 3.34
C GLU A 47 21.99 0.48 2.57
N LYS A 48 21.91 0.46 1.24
CA LYS A 48 21.99 1.65 0.38
C LYS A 48 20.71 2.47 0.40
N TYR A 49 19.63 1.96 1.01
CA TYR A 49 18.34 2.65 1.07
C TYR A 49 18.05 3.18 2.47
N ASP A 50 17.40 4.34 2.54
CA ASP A 50 16.76 4.79 3.77
C ASP A 50 15.44 4.04 3.96
N GLU A 51 15.51 2.88 4.64
CA GLU A 51 14.35 2.05 4.96
C GLU A 51 13.20 2.83 5.60
N LYS A 52 13.50 3.82 6.46
CA LYS A 52 12.46 4.61 7.13
C LYS A 52 11.71 5.48 6.13
N ALA A 53 12.44 6.11 5.20
CA ALA A 53 11.83 6.93 4.16
C ALA A 53 11.01 6.07 3.19
N VAL A 54 11.54 4.91 2.79
CA VAL A 54 10.83 3.94 1.93
C VAL A 54 9.54 3.48 2.61
N CYS A 55 9.60 3.03 3.87
CA CYS A 55 8.42 2.61 4.64
C CYS A 55 7.37 3.71 4.69
N LYS A 56 7.77 4.96 5.01
CA LYS A 56 6.83 6.09 5.07
C LYS A 56 6.17 6.36 3.72
N CYS A 57 6.90 6.22 2.61
CA CYS A 57 6.37 6.41 1.27
C CYS A 57 5.35 5.32 0.92
N VAL A 58 5.72 4.05 1.12
CA VAL A 58 4.84 2.90 0.86
C VAL A 58 3.61 2.95 1.74
N GLY A 59 3.76 3.17 3.05
CA GLY A 59 2.65 3.27 4.00
C GLY A 59 1.63 4.34 3.60
N ARG A 60 2.08 5.55 3.21
CA ARG A 60 1.19 6.63 2.75
C ARG A 60 0.43 6.28 1.47
N PHE A 61 1.01 5.47 0.58
CA PHE A 61 0.32 4.98 -0.61
C PHE A 61 -0.64 3.83 -0.28
N THR A 62 -0.28 2.95 0.65
CA THR A 62 -1.12 1.80 1.02
C THR A 62 -2.33 2.19 1.88
N LEU A 63 -2.28 3.31 2.62
CA LEU A 63 -3.39 3.72 3.49
C LEU A 63 -4.71 3.92 2.71
N PRO A 64 -4.73 4.72 1.61
CA PRO A 64 -5.96 4.92 0.86
C PRO A 64 -6.44 3.63 0.18
N VAL A 65 -5.54 2.72 -0.21
CA VAL A 65 -5.91 1.41 -0.76
C VAL A 65 -6.73 0.62 0.26
N GLY A 66 -6.28 0.54 1.52
CA GLY A 66 -7.02 -0.11 2.60
C GLY A 66 -8.37 0.56 2.88
N LEU A 67 -8.41 1.90 2.89
CA LEU A 67 -9.64 2.65 3.15
C LEU A 67 -10.66 2.53 2.01
N MET A 68 -10.22 2.44 0.75
CA MET A 68 -11.11 2.33 -0.42
C MET A 68 -11.67 0.92 -0.62
N MET A 69 -10.98 -0.11 -0.14
CA MET A 69 -11.30 -1.52 -0.42
C MET A 69 -12.73 -1.95 -0.02
N PRO A 70 -13.32 -1.52 1.11
CA PRO A 70 -14.71 -1.85 1.45
C PRO A 70 -15.76 -1.25 0.51
N PHE A 71 -15.40 -0.21 -0.26
CA PHE A 71 -16.33 0.48 -1.17
C PHE A 71 -16.37 -0.14 -2.58
N LEU A 72 -15.56 -1.17 -2.84
CA LEU A 72 -15.51 -1.85 -4.15
C LEU A 72 -16.84 -2.47 -4.57
N THR A 73 -17.65 -2.91 -3.61
CA THR A 73 -18.95 -3.54 -3.87
C THR A 73 -20.08 -2.54 -4.00
N LEU A 74 -19.85 -1.25 -3.72
CA LEU A 74 -20.90 -0.23 -3.68
C LEU A 74 -21.30 0.26 -5.08
N SER A 75 -20.34 0.36 -6.00
CA SER A 75 -20.59 0.74 -7.39
C SER A 75 -19.38 0.46 -8.27
N PHE A 76 -19.63 0.20 -9.56
CA PHE A 76 -18.59 0.05 -10.58
C PHE A 76 -17.65 1.28 -10.66
N ALA A 77 -18.16 2.48 -10.39
CA ALA A 77 -17.34 3.68 -10.36
C ALA A 77 -16.27 3.62 -9.26
N PHE A 78 -16.60 3.13 -8.06
CA PHE A 78 -15.62 2.96 -6.98
C PHE A 78 -14.53 1.95 -7.36
N THR A 79 -14.90 0.87 -8.03
CA THR A 79 -13.95 -0.12 -8.56
C THR A 79 -13.00 0.50 -9.57
N LEU A 80 -13.50 1.30 -10.52
CA LEU A 80 -12.64 1.99 -11.49
C LEU A 80 -11.70 2.99 -10.82
N VAL A 81 -12.18 3.77 -9.85
CA VAL A 81 -11.34 4.72 -9.10
C VAL A 81 -10.26 3.99 -8.30
N PHE A 82 -10.60 2.87 -7.66
CA PHE A 82 -9.63 2.03 -6.96
C PHE A 82 -8.56 1.47 -7.91
N LEU A 83 -8.95 0.91 -9.04
CA LEU A 83 -8.01 0.39 -10.04
C LEU A 83 -7.11 1.50 -10.61
N ALA A 84 -7.68 2.66 -10.95
CA ALA A 84 -6.90 3.80 -11.42
C ALA A 84 -5.90 4.29 -10.36
N TYR A 85 -6.34 4.44 -9.11
CA TYR A 85 -5.48 4.88 -8.01
C TYR A 85 -4.34 3.88 -7.75
N THR A 86 -4.65 2.59 -7.68
CA THR A 86 -3.65 1.55 -7.40
C THR A 86 -2.63 1.43 -8.52
N LEU A 87 -3.05 1.39 -9.79
CA LEU A 87 -2.15 1.26 -10.93
C LEU A 87 -1.27 2.51 -11.12
N ILE A 88 -1.89 3.70 -11.21
CA ILE A 88 -1.15 4.95 -11.42
C ILE A 88 -0.29 5.25 -10.19
N GLY A 89 -0.85 5.11 -8.99
CA GLY A 89 -0.13 5.35 -7.74
C GLY A 89 1.05 4.41 -7.54
N ALA A 90 0.92 3.12 -7.87
CA ALA A 90 2.04 2.17 -7.83
C ALA A 90 3.17 2.60 -8.76
N VAL A 91 2.86 2.98 -10.00
CA VAL A 91 3.85 3.49 -10.97
C VAL A 91 4.53 4.74 -10.42
N VAL A 92 3.77 5.70 -9.88
CA VAL A 92 4.31 6.92 -9.28
C VAL A 92 5.22 6.60 -8.10
N VAL A 93 4.84 5.70 -7.21
CA VAL A 93 5.65 5.27 -6.06
C VAL A 93 6.95 4.64 -6.53
N ILE A 94 6.90 3.71 -7.49
CA ILE A 94 8.10 3.06 -8.05
C ILE A 94 9.05 4.09 -8.66
N ILE A 95 8.54 5.00 -9.50
CA ILE A 95 9.34 6.07 -10.10
C ILE A 95 9.98 6.94 -9.01
N ARG A 96 9.21 7.30 -7.98
CA ARG A 96 9.67 8.16 -6.89
C ARG A 96 10.77 7.48 -6.07
N LEU A 97 10.62 6.18 -5.78
CA LEU A 97 11.60 5.37 -5.05
C LEU A 97 12.89 5.18 -5.86
N ASN A 98 12.78 5.05 -7.19
CA ASN A 98 13.94 4.84 -8.07
C ASN A 98 14.72 6.12 -8.39
N LYS A 99 14.03 7.27 -8.54
CA LYS A 99 14.68 8.53 -8.95
C LYS A 99 15.14 9.40 -7.79
N SER A 100 14.51 9.30 -6.62
CA SER A 100 14.80 10.26 -5.56
C SER A 100 16.00 9.81 -4.74
N GLU A 101 17.09 10.57 -4.83
CA GLU A 101 18.26 10.47 -3.93
C GLU A 101 17.85 10.48 -2.46
N LYS A 102 16.68 11.05 -2.12
CA LYS A 102 16.10 11.03 -0.77
C LYS A 102 15.93 9.63 -0.18
N PHE A 103 15.75 8.60 -1.00
CA PHE A 103 15.58 7.23 -0.52
C PHE A 103 16.88 6.43 -0.50
N ARG A 104 18.00 7.03 -0.91
CA ARG A 104 19.32 6.41 -0.90
C ARG A 104 20.15 6.99 0.25
N ARG A 105 21.03 6.16 0.80
CA ARG A 105 22.05 6.54 1.79
C ARG A 105 23.40 6.74 1.12
#